data_AF-A0A3D4IK63-F1
#
_entry.id   AF-A0A3D4IK63-F1
#
_cell.length_a   1.000
_cell.length_b   1.000
_cell.length_c   1.000
_cell.angle_alpha   90.00
_cell.angle_beta   90.00
_cell.angle_gamma   90.00
#
_symmetry.space_group_name_H-M   'P 1'
#
loop_
_entity.id
_entity.type
_entity.pdbx_description
1 polymer ?
#
loop_
_entity_poly.entity_id
_entity_poly.type
_entity_poly.pdbx_seq_one_letter_code
_entity_poly.pdbx_strand_id
1 'polypeptide(L)'
;MDGFAKTLRDFIVQANSTELKTAIYPRTLADFRMQVSFGMGSPARVPWIAFTTPEMKVSKGFYPVYLYYKDRQTLILAYGVSETEAYAEAWPVEIQNEANTIEAFFGEKVPRYGDSFVFKVYQLQFAKHSDSFAIVYAKSGELAGDKELESDLQTLLEYYGKVASLKIRDEKSPTSQGLFYMEKQLEDFLIHNWDNTELGKRFDLIVEDGELMSQQYKTDIGPIDILAKDKKTGSHVVIELKRNQTSDDTVGQATRYMGWIKANKGDDNVKAVIVAGSYDKRLDYALRMVPNIEVFLYEISFKLKDFSQ
;
A
#
# COMPACT_ATOMS: atom_id res chain seq x y z
N MET A 1 -9.77 -10.86 -13.44
CA MET A 1 -9.28 -11.33 -12.14
C MET A 1 -10.39 -11.05 -11.15
N ASP A 2 -10.81 -12.06 -10.39
CA ASP A 2 -11.82 -11.85 -9.34
C ASP A 2 -11.21 -10.98 -8.24
N GLY A 3 -11.97 -9.99 -7.77
CA GLY A 3 -11.53 -9.02 -6.76
C GLY A 3 -11.39 -9.64 -5.36
N PHE A 4 -10.76 -8.90 -4.44
CA PHE A 4 -10.54 -9.35 -3.05
C PHE A 4 -11.87 -9.68 -2.34
N ALA A 5 -12.97 -9.00 -2.70
CA ALA A 5 -14.29 -9.27 -2.13
C ALA A 5 -14.69 -10.75 -2.29
N LYS A 6 -14.37 -11.39 -3.42
CA LYS A 6 -14.62 -12.82 -3.62
C LYS A 6 -13.80 -13.66 -2.64
N THR A 7 -12.51 -13.35 -2.48
CA THR A 7 -11.63 -14.04 -1.53
C THR A 7 -12.14 -13.92 -0.09
N LEU A 8 -12.62 -12.74 0.30
CA LEU A 8 -13.22 -12.52 1.62
C LEU A 8 -14.49 -13.37 1.82
N ARG A 9 -15.35 -13.46 0.79
CA ARG A 9 -16.55 -14.30 0.85
C ARG A 9 -16.21 -15.79 0.95
N ASP A 10 -15.27 -16.27 0.14
CA ASP A 10 -14.79 -17.65 0.19
C ASP A 10 -14.21 -17.98 1.59
N PHE A 11 -13.47 -17.04 2.18
CA PHE A 11 -12.98 -17.13 3.56
C PHE A 11 -14.10 -17.27 4.59
N ILE A 12 -15.16 -16.46 4.49
CA ILE A 12 -16.29 -16.51 5.43
C ILE A 12 -17.02 -17.86 5.33
N VAL A 13 -17.27 -18.35 4.12
CA VAL A 13 -17.90 -19.67 3.90
C VAL A 13 -17.03 -20.76 4.53
N GLN A 14 -15.74 -20.78 4.22
CA GLN A 14 -14.82 -21.78 4.76
C GLN A 14 -14.68 -21.69 6.28
N ALA A 15 -14.67 -20.49 6.86
CA ALA A 15 -14.57 -20.28 8.29
C ALA A 15 -15.75 -20.89 9.08
N ASN A 16 -16.91 -21.06 8.44
CA ASN A 16 -18.06 -21.74 9.03
C ASN A 16 -18.04 -23.27 8.82
N SER A 17 -17.05 -23.80 8.10
CA SER A 17 -16.82 -25.24 7.92
C SER A 17 -15.78 -25.80 8.93
N THR A 18 -15.40 -27.06 8.75
CA THR A 18 -14.30 -27.71 9.47
C THR A 18 -12.98 -27.72 8.68
N GLU A 19 -12.93 -27.17 7.46
CA GLU A 19 -11.75 -27.21 6.58
C GLU A 19 -10.73 -26.14 6.98
N LEU A 20 -9.48 -26.58 7.21
CA LEU A 20 -8.39 -25.73 7.72
C LEU A 20 -7.35 -25.35 6.66
N LYS A 21 -7.44 -25.91 5.45
CA LYS A 21 -6.49 -25.63 4.36
C LYS A 21 -6.55 -24.18 3.90
N THR A 22 -5.38 -23.58 3.75
CA THR A 22 -5.24 -22.17 3.31
C THR A 22 -4.52 -22.04 1.96
N ALA A 23 -4.07 -23.16 1.37
CA ALA A 23 -3.30 -23.16 0.14
C ALA A 23 -4.05 -22.59 -1.08
N ILE A 24 -5.38 -22.55 -1.04
CA ILE A 24 -6.24 -22.01 -2.09
C ILE A 24 -6.29 -20.47 -2.08
N TYR A 25 -5.91 -19.83 -0.97
CA TYR A 25 -5.94 -18.39 -0.85
C TYR A 25 -4.68 -17.78 -1.47
N PRO A 26 -4.78 -16.60 -2.11
CA PRO A 26 -3.61 -15.86 -2.55
C PRO A 26 -2.64 -15.64 -1.40
N ARG A 27 -1.34 -15.62 -1.71
CA ARG A 27 -0.29 -15.35 -0.71
C ARG A 27 0.07 -13.88 -0.61
N THR A 28 -0.44 -13.07 -1.54
CA THR A 28 -0.18 -11.64 -1.64
C THR A 28 -1.45 -10.92 -2.10
N LEU A 29 -1.58 -9.67 -1.66
CA LEU A 29 -2.55 -8.72 -2.19
C LEU A 29 -1.85 -7.37 -2.30
N ALA A 30 -1.73 -6.86 -3.53
CA ALA A 30 -0.78 -5.79 -3.85
C ALA A 30 0.61 -6.13 -3.28
N ASP A 31 1.19 -5.26 -2.44
CA ASP A 31 2.53 -5.41 -1.87
C ASP A 31 2.55 -6.06 -0.48
N PHE A 32 1.38 -6.46 0.01
CA PHE A 32 1.25 -7.06 1.32
C PHE A 32 1.24 -8.57 1.19
N ARG A 33 2.00 -9.25 2.07
CA ARG A 33 1.83 -10.69 2.27
C ARG A 33 0.45 -10.90 2.86
N MET A 34 -0.34 -11.76 2.22
CA MET A 34 -1.62 -12.19 2.74
C MET A 34 -1.47 -13.56 3.38
N GLN A 35 -1.93 -13.68 4.62
CA GLN A 35 -1.96 -14.93 5.34
C GLN A 35 -3.38 -15.18 5.85
N VAL A 36 -3.84 -16.41 5.73
CA VAL A 36 -5.15 -16.84 6.20
C VAL A 36 -4.95 -17.92 7.26
N SER A 37 -5.77 -17.93 8.30
CA SER A 37 -5.83 -19.03 9.26
C SER A 37 -7.24 -19.33 9.70
N PHE A 38 -7.57 -20.62 9.69
CA PHE A 38 -8.79 -21.18 10.26
C PHE A 38 -8.55 -21.92 11.57
N GLY A 39 -7.34 -21.82 12.15
CA GLY A 39 -6.89 -22.60 13.31
C GLY A 39 -5.84 -23.65 12.97
N MET A 40 -5.24 -24.24 14.02
CA MET A 40 -4.25 -25.32 13.92
C MET A 40 -4.76 -26.53 14.68
N GLY A 41 -5.02 -27.64 13.97
CA GLY A 41 -5.56 -28.88 14.53
C GLY A 41 -7.06 -28.87 14.82
N SER A 42 -7.66 -27.71 15.10
CA SER A 42 -9.11 -27.54 15.25
C SER A 42 -9.57 -26.18 14.71
N PRO A 43 -10.85 -26.03 14.30
CA PRO A 43 -11.39 -24.74 13.86
C PRO A 43 -11.28 -23.66 14.92
N ALA A 44 -10.71 -22.52 14.56
CA ALA A 44 -10.58 -21.36 15.43
C ALA A 44 -11.94 -20.69 15.68
N ARG A 45 -12.13 -20.17 16.90
CA ARG A 45 -13.26 -19.29 17.23
C ARG A 45 -13.19 -17.94 16.50
N VAL A 46 -11.97 -17.50 16.18
CA VAL A 46 -11.68 -16.27 15.44
C VAL A 46 -10.73 -16.57 14.29
N PRO A 47 -11.23 -17.10 13.15
CA PRO A 47 -10.46 -17.17 11.92
C PRO A 47 -10.10 -15.77 11.42
N TRP A 48 -9.01 -15.67 10.66
CA TRP A 48 -8.50 -14.37 10.23
C TRP A 48 -7.81 -14.37 8.86
N ILE A 49 -7.80 -13.19 8.24
CA ILE A 49 -6.96 -12.84 7.08
C ILE A 49 -6.08 -11.66 7.51
N ALA A 50 -4.76 -11.82 7.50
CA ALA A 50 -3.82 -10.78 7.87
C ALA A 50 -3.03 -10.30 6.66
N PHE A 51 -2.70 -9.01 6.65
CA PHE A 51 -1.91 -8.35 5.62
C PHE A 51 -0.67 -7.75 6.26
N THR A 52 0.49 -8.35 6.02
CA THR A 52 1.75 -7.85 6.59
C THR A 52 2.63 -7.28 5.50
N THR A 53 3.43 -6.29 5.86
CA THR A 53 4.60 -5.98 5.05
C THR A 53 5.65 -7.10 5.16
N PRO A 54 6.71 -7.11 4.32
CA PRO A 54 7.76 -8.10 4.42
C PRO A 54 8.50 -8.14 5.78
N GLU A 55 8.59 -6.98 6.43
CA GLU A 55 9.23 -6.72 7.72
C GLU A 55 8.44 -7.33 8.89
N MET A 56 7.12 -7.25 8.81
CA MET A 56 6.21 -7.62 9.88
C MET A 56 5.84 -9.10 9.81
N LYS A 57 5.61 -9.71 10.99
CA LYS A 57 5.06 -11.06 11.10
C LYS A 57 3.76 -11.00 11.87
N VAL A 58 2.83 -11.89 11.54
CA VAL A 58 1.59 -12.07 12.32
C VAL A 58 1.89 -12.35 13.81
N SER A 59 2.97 -13.10 14.08
CA SER A 59 3.42 -13.44 15.44
C SER A 59 4.23 -12.34 16.14
N LYS A 60 4.59 -11.26 15.44
CA LYS A 60 5.43 -10.18 15.97
C LYS A 60 5.30 -8.94 15.10
N GLY A 61 4.39 -8.04 15.47
CA GLY A 61 4.13 -6.82 14.72
C GLY A 61 2.71 -6.28 14.89
N PHE A 62 2.43 -5.22 14.15
CA PHE A 62 1.10 -4.68 13.92
C PHE A 62 0.80 -4.73 12.41
N TYR A 63 -0.46 -4.98 12.06
CA TYR A 63 -0.86 -5.26 10.68
C TYR A 63 -2.38 -5.16 10.49
N PRO A 64 -2.87 -4.74 9.32
CA PRO A 64 -4.27 -4.86 8.96
C PRO A 64 -4.72 -6.33 9.00
N VAL A 65 -5.90 -6.56 9.57
CA VAL A 65 -6.44 -7.92 9.72
C VAL A 65 -7.96 -7.93 9.67
N TYR A 66 -8.53 -8.88 8.93
CA TYR A 66 -9.91 -9.30 9.10
C TYR A 66 -9.99 -10.35 10.19
N LEU A 67 -10.84 -10.13 11.20
CA LEU A 67 -11.11 -11.02 12.31
C LEU A 67 -12.59 -11.41 12.27
N TYR A 68 -12.87 -12.71 12.11
CA TYR A 68 -14.24 -13.19 12.08
C TYR A 68 -14.63 -13.84 13.41
N TYR A 69 -15.39 -13.13 14.23
CA TYR A 69 -15.93 -13.64 15.49
C TYR A 69 -17.18 -14.48 15.22
N LYS A 70 -16.97 -15.79 15.01
CA LYS A 70 -17.99 -16.75 14.56
C LYS A 70 -19.24 -16.76 15.45
N ASP A 71 -19.04 -16.80 16.76
CA ASP A 71 -20.13 -16.88 17.75
C ASP A 71 -21.07 -15.65 17.71
N ARG A 72 -20.61 -14.55 17.08
CA ARG A 72 -21.35 -13.29 16.95
C ARG A 72 -21.78 -13.00 15.50
N GLN A 73 -21.31 -13.81 14.55
CA GLN A 73 -21.44 -13.52 13.12
C GLN A 73 -20.91 -12.12 12.74
N THR A 74 -19.88 -11.65 13.44
CA THR A 74 -19.32 -10.31 13.28
C THR A 74 -17.94 -10.39 12.64
N LEU A 75 -17.76 -9.71 11.52
CA LEU A 75 -16.48 -9.55 10.84
C LEU A 75 -15.94 -8.17 11.17
N ILE A 76 -14.70 -8.09 11.64
CA ILE A 76 -14.04 -6.82 11.95
C ILE A 76 -12.82 -6.68 11.06
N LEU A 77 -12.73 -5.58 10.31
CA LEU A 77 -11.49 -5.11 9.74
C LEU A 77 -10.81 -4.24 10.81
N ALA A 78 -9.59 -4.60 11.21
CA ALA A 78 -8.93 -4.06 12.39
C ALA A 78 -7.49 -3.61 12.11
N TYR A 79 -7.07 -2.64 12.92
CA TYR A 79 -5.67 -2.34 13.20
C TYR A 79 -5.14 -3.44 14.15
N GLY A 80 -4.67 -4.54 13.57
CA GLY A 80 -4.26 -5.73 14.30
C GLY A 80 -3.00 -5.52 15.11
N VAL A 81 -2.96 -6.13 16.30
CA VAL A 81 -1.80 -6.21 17.20
C VAL A 81 -1.51 -7.69 17.43
N SER A 82 -0.25 -8.09 17.30
CA SER A 82 0.15 -9.48 17.57
C SER A 82 -0.03 -9.85 19.04
N GLU A 83 -0.62 -11.01 19.32
CA GLU A 83 -0.75 -11.57 20.67
C GLU A 83 0.42 -12.46 21.09
N THR A 84 1.29 -12.85 20.15
CA THR A 84 2.31 -13.90 20.40
C THR A 84 3.58 -13.31 21.01
N GLU A 85 4.14 -12.28 20.38
CA GLU A 85 5.30 -11.58 20.87
C GLU A 85 4.97 -10.09 20.98
N ALA A 86 5.37 -9.50 22.11
CA ALA A 86 5.38 -8.05 22.24
C ALA A 86 6.26 -7.45 21.15
N TYR A 87 5.73 -6.45 20.46
CA TYR A 87 6.46 -5.69 19.48
C TYR A 87 6.71 -4.29 20.03
N ALA A 88 7.95 -3.80 19.89
CA ALA A 88 8.35 -2.53 20.50
C ALA A 88 7.57 -1.33 19.94
N GLU A 89 7.01 -1.49 18.74
CA GLU A 89 6.21 -0.47 18.08
C GLU A 89 4.72 -0.84 18.07
N ALA A 90 3.85 0.16 18.23
CA ALA A 90 2.41 0.00 18.14
C ALA A 90 1.84 0.73 16.92
N TRP A 91 0.54 0.69 16.70
CA TRP A 91 -0.10 1.66 15.79
C TRP A 91 0.15 3.10 16.26
N PRO A 92 0.13 4.11 15.37
CA PRO A 92 0.33 5.51 15.76
C PRO A 92 -0.66 5.95 16.85
N VAL A 93 -0.25 6.92 17.68
CA VAL A 93 -1.02 7.37 18.84
C VAL A 93 -2.40 7.90 18.48
N GLU A 94 -2.57 8.41 17.27
CA GLU A 94 -3.84 8.84 16.71
C GLU A 94 -4.85 7.68 16.69
N ILE A 95 -4.43 6.50 16.24
CA ILE A 95 -5.28 5.30 16.23
C ILE A 95 -5.60 4.85 17.66
N GLN A 96 -4.60 4.89 18.55
CA GLN A 96 -4.79 4.46 19.95
C GLN A 96 -5.78 5.36 20.70
N ASN A 97 -5.89 6.63 20.31
CA ASN A 97 -6.78 7.61 20.94
C ASN A 97 -8.18 7.65 20.31
N GLU A 98 -8.30 7.38 19.01
CA GLU A 98 -9.56 7.52 18.27
C GLU A 98 -10.35 6.21 18.14
N ALA A 99 -9.66 5.07 18.08
CA ALA A 99 -10.29 3.78 17.85
C ALA A 99 -10.45 3.01 19.17
N ASN A 100 -11.62 2.38 19.35
CA ASN A 100 -11.82 1.43 20.44
C ASN A 100 -11.02 0.15 20.18
N THR A 101 -10.48 -0.45 21.23
CA THR A 101 -10.04 -1.84 21.16
C THR A 101 -11.23 -2.76 20.90
N ILE A 102 -10.97 -3.98 20.43
CA ILE A 102 -12.05 -4.93 20.14
C ILE A 102 -12.78 -5.33 21.43
N GLU A 103 -12.09 -5.52 22.56
CA GLU A 103 -12.76 -5.76 23.84
C GLU A 103 -13.61 -4.57 24.28
N ALA A 104 -13.12 -3.34 24.13
CA ALA A 104 -13.90 -2.15 24.45
C ALA A 104 -15.14 -2.01 23.54
N PHE A 105 -15.00 -2.36 22.26
CA PHE A 105 -16.11 -2.38 21.30
C PHE A 105 -17.19 -3.40 21.69
N PHE A 106 -16.80 -4.62 22.06
CA PHE A 106 -17.76 -5.64 22.50
C PHE A 106 -18.26 -5.43 23.93
N GLY A 107 -17.55 -4.63 24.74
CA GLY A 107 -17.86 -4.41 26.15
C GLY A 107 -17.52 -5.61 27.06
N GLU A 108 -16.78 -6.58 26.55
CA GLU A 108 -16.42 -7.81 27.27
C GLU A 108 -15.16 -8.45 26.69
N LYS A 109 -14.58 -9.40 27.44
CA LYS A 109 -13.41 -10.16 26.97
C LYS A 109 -13.74 -11.01 25.76
N VAL A 110 -12.82 -11.04 24.80
CA VAL A 110 -12.96 -11.84 23.59
C VAL A 110 -11.96 -12.99 23.54
N PRO A 111 -12.22 -14.06 22.77
CA PRO A 111 -11.32 -15.21 22.69
C PRO A 111 -9.89 -14.90 22.25
N ARG A 112 -9.73 -13.94 21.32
CA ARG A 112 -8.46 -13.52 20.70
C ARG A 112 -8.59 -12.11 20.12
N TYR A 113 -7.44 -11.46 19.98
CA TYR A 113 -7.18 -10.15 19.39
C TYR A 113 -7.88 -8.99 20.09
N GLY A 114 -8.11 -9.12 21.40
CA GLY A 114 -8.85 -8.13 22.19
C GLY A 114 -8.25 -6.72 22.18
N ASP A 115 -6.92 -6.64 22.19
CA ASP A 115 -6.14 -5.40 22.19
C ASP A 115 -5.97 -4.76 20.81
N SER A 116 -6.45 -5.41 19.74
CA SER A 116 -6.46 -4.80 18.40
C SER A 116 -7.52 -3.70 18.33
N PHE A 117 -7.35 -2.72 17.44
CA PHE A 117 -8.27 -1.58 17.33
C PHE A 117 -9.23 -1.74 16.16
N VAL A 118 -10.49 -1.34 16.36
CA VAL A 118 -11.54 -1.45 15.34
C VAL A 118 -11.36 -0.39 14.25
N PHE A 119 -11.32 -0.81 12.99
CA PHE A 119 -11.41 0.10 11.83
C PHE A 119 -12.83 0.09 11.23
N LYS A 120 -13.33 -1.09 10.84
CA LYS A 120 -14.71 -1.29 10.35
C LYS A 120 -15.31 -2.55 10.95
N VAL A 121 -16.61 -2.49 11.23
CA VAL A 121 -17.36 -3.64 11.75
C VAL A 121 -18.50 -3.96 10.80
N TYR A 122 -18.57 -5.23 10.43
CA TYR A 122 -19.60 -5.78 9.57
C TYR A 122 -20.36 -6.88 10.30
N GLN A 123 -21.67 -6.90 10.11
CA GLN A 123 -22.53 -7.99 10.54
C GLN A 123 -22.83 -8.90 9.34
N LEU A 124 -22.66 -10.20 9.53
CA LEU A 124 -23.01 -11.20 8.53
C LEU A 124 -24.46 -11.63 8.74
N GLN A 125 -25.26 -11.57 7.69
CA GLN A 125 -26.67 -11.94 7.70
C GLN A 125 -26.87 -13.18 6.81
N PHE A 126 -26.75 -14.36 7.40
CA PHE A 126 -26.95 -15.63 6.68
C PHE A 126 -28.42 -15.88 6.36
N ALA A 127 -28.70 -16.32 5.14
CA ALA A 127 -30.01 -16.82 4.77
C ALA A 127 -30.29 -18.16 5.48
N LYS A 128 -31.55 -18.43 5.79
CA LYS A 128 -31.94 -19.67 6.45
C LYS A 128 -31.55 -20.87 5.58
N HIS A 129 -30.87 -21.85 6.18
CA HIS A 129 -30.47 -23.11 5.56
C HIS A 129 -29.62 -22.96 4.28
N SER A 130 -28.82 -21.89 4.19
CA SER A 130 -27.96 -21.62 3.03
C SER A 130 -26.64 -21.00 3.48
N ASP A 131 -25.58 -21.24 2.70
CA ASP A 131 -24.29 -20.56 2.85
C ASP A 131 -24.29 -19.15 2.23
N SER A 132 -25.43 -18.69 1.71
CA SER A 132 -25.58 -17.32 1.24
C SER A 132 -25.76 -16.35 2.40
N PHE A 133 -25.09 -15.20 2.32
CA PHE A 133 -25.17 -14.15 3.32
C PHE A 133 -25.00 -12.77 2.71
N ALA A 134 -25.60 -11.77 3.36
CA ALA A 134 -25.26 -10.37 3.15
C ALA A 134 -24.21 -9.92 4.17
N ILE A 135 -23.35 -8.97 3.76
CA ILE A 135 -22.44 -8.27 4.66
C ILE A 135 -22.98 -6.85 4.79
N VAL A 136 -23.29 -6.42 6.01
CA VAL A 136 -23.78 -5.06 6.26
C VAL A 136 -22.90 -4.34 7.26
N TYR A 137 -22.77 -3.03 7.16
CA TYR A 137 -22.10 -2.23 8.17
C TYR A 137 -22.86 -2.32 9.49
N ALA A 138 -22.19 -2.71 10.57
CA ALA A 138 -22.86 -2.92 11.86
C ALA A 138 -23.50 -1.64 12.43
N LYS A 139 -22.94 -0.46 12.09
CA LYS A 139 -23.43 0.84 12.56
C LYS A 139 -24.64 1.36 11.77
N SER A 140 -24.58 1.32 10.43
CA SER A 140 -25.64 1.89 9.57
C SER A 140 -26.68 0.86 9.12
N GLY A 141 -26.34 -0.44 9.14
CA GLY A 141 -27.16 -1.49 8.55
C GLY A 141 -27.15 -1.51 7.02
N GLU A 142 -26.39 -0.61 6.38
CA GLU A 142 -26.28 -0.55 4.92
C GLU A 142 -25.45 -1.71 4.38
N LEU A 143 -25.78 -2.13 3.16
CA LEU A 143 -25.06 -3.19 2.46
C LEU A 143 -23.61 -2.77 2.19
N ALA A 144 -22.65 -3.57 2.65
CA ALA A 144 -21.26 -3.49 2.24
C ALA A 144 -21.08 -4.41 1.01
N GLY A 145 -21.25 -3.83 -0.18
CA GLY A 145 -21.03 -4.53 -1.44
C GLY A 145 -19.55 -4.76 -1.71
N ASP A 146 -19.25 -5.44 -2.82
CA ASP A 146 -17.87 -5.83 -3.14
C ASP A 146 -16.95 -4.61 -3.30
N LYS A 147 -17.44 -3.52 -3.89
CA LYS A 147 -16.69 -2.26 -4.03
C LYS A 147 -16.41 -1.59 -2.70
N GLU A 148 -17.40 -1.57 -1.81
CA GLU A 148 -17.27 -0.96 -0.48
C GLU A 148 -16.27 -1.74 0.38
N LEU A 149 -16.33 -3.07 0.34
CA LEU A 149 -15.37 -3.94 1.05
C LEU A 149 -13.94 -3.76 0.53
N GLU A 150 -13.77 -3.67 -0.78
CA GLU A 150 -12.46 -3.42 -1.39
C GLU A 150 -11.93 -2.02 -1.04
N SER A 151 -12.80 -1.00 -1.07
CA SER A 151 -12.45 0.37 -0.71
C SER A 151 -12.06 0.50 0.76
N ASP A 152 -12.79 -0.15 1.68
CA ASP A 152 -12.46 -0.15 3.10
C ASP A 152 -11.10 -0.81 3.35
N LEU A 153 -10.85 -1.98 2.74
CA LEU A 153 -9.54 -2.64 2.84
C LEU A 153 -8.43 -1.76 2.27
N GLN A 154 -8.62 -1.22 1.07
CA GLN A 154 -7.63 -0.38 0.41
C GLN A 154 -7.26 0.83 1.28
N THR A 155 -8.25 1.50 1.88
CA THR A 155 -8.03 2.64 2.78
C THR A 155 -7.11 2.26 3.95
N LEU A 156 -7.36 1.10 4.57
CA LEU A 156 -6.54 0.64 5.69
C LEU A 156 -5.13 0.20 5.24
N LEU A 157 -5.01 -0.47 4.10
CA LEU A 157 -3.73 -0.89 3.54
C LEU A 157 -2.85 0.30 3.14
N GLU A 158 -3.42 1.34 2.54
CA GLU A 158 -2.70 2.57 2.19
C GLU A 158 -2.18 3.28 3.45
N TYR A 159 -3.02 3.40 4.48
CA TYR A 159 -2.59 3.95 5.76
C TYR A 159 -1.47 3.13 6.40
N TYR A 160 -1.63 1.80 6.44
CA TYR A 160 -0.61 0.91 6.97
C TYR A 160 0.72 1.01 6.20
N GLY A 161 0.68 1.09 4.88
CA GLY A 161 1.88 1.29 4.06
C GLY A 161 2.63 2.59 4.41
N LYS A 162 1.89 3.68 4.66
CA LYS A 162 2.47 4.96 5.12
C LYS A 162 3.08 4.83 6.52
N VAL A 163 2.37 4.22 7.46
CA VAL A 163 2.87 4.03 8.82
C VAL A 163 4.10 3.14 8.86
N ALA A 164 4.04 1.97 8.21
CA ALA A 164 5.15 1.04 8.14
C ALA A 164 6.37 1.72 7.50
N SER A 165 6.20 2.41 6.38
CA SER A 165 7.33 3.11 5.73
C SER A 165 7.94 4.23 6.58
N LEU A 166 7.14 4.98 7.35
CA LEU A 166 7.64 6.02 8.26
C LEU A 166 8.45 5.42 9.42
N LYS A 167 7.96 4.35 10.05
CA LYS A 167 8.67 3.74 11.19
C LYS A 167 9.98 3.07 10.80
N ILE A 168 10.05 2.53 9.58
CA ILE A 168 11.29 1.97 9.08
C ILE A 168 12.32 3.06 8.67
N ARG A 169 11.95 4.34 8.60
CA ARG A 169 12.94 5.43 8.43
C ARG A 169 13.68 5.74 9.75
N ASP A 170 13.07 5.47 10.90
CA ASP A 170 13.66 5.74 12.22
C ASP A 170 14.54 4.58 12.73
N GLU A 171 14.26 3.34 12.31
CA GLU A 171 15.12 2.18 12.58
C GLU A 171 15.98 1.82 11.35
N LYS A 172 17.31 1.67 11.53
CA LYS A 172 18.21 1.06 10.53
C LYS A 172 17.91 -0.45 10.34
N SER A 173 16.70 -0.80 9.91
CA SER A 173 16.25 -2.17 9.66
C SER A 173 16.30 -2.46 8.15
N PRO A 174 16.77 -3.63 7.70
CA PRO A 174 17.01 -3.94 6.28
C PRO A 174 15.77 -3.96 5.39
N THR A 175 14.58 -3.85 5.97
CA THR A 175 13.38 -4.43 5.35
C THR A 175 12.41 -3.36 4.81
N SER A 176 12.63 -2.05 5.09
CA SER A 176 12.08 -0.93 4.29
C SER A 176 12.42 -1.05 2.81
N GLN A 177 13.45 -1.84 2.49
CA GLN A 177 13.82 -2.22 1.15
C GLN A 177 12.67 -2.77 0.33
N GLY A 178 11.56 -3.30 0.86
CA GLY A 178 10.45 -3.93 0.11
C GLY A 178 9.43 -2.99 -0.56
N LEU A 179 8.89 -2.02 0.19
CA LEU A 179 7.91 -1.05 -0.34
C LEU A 179 8.61 0.06 -1.14
N PHE A 180 9.80 0.46 -0.65
CA PHE A 180 10.79 1.23 -1.37
C PHE A 180 11.42 0.40 -2.51
N TYR A 181 11.34 -0.94 -2.49
CA TYR A 181 11.99 -1.78 -3.50
C TYR A 181 11.49 -1.39 -4.86
N MET A 182 10.19 -1.24 -5.09
CA MET A 182 9.73 -0.99 -6.46
C MET A 182 10.00 0.44 -6.95
N GLU A 183 9.79 1.47 -6.14
CA GLU A 183 10.11 2.85 -6.57
C GLU A 183 11.61 3.07 -6.65
N LYS A 184 12.38 2.58 -5.68
CA LYS A 184 13.84 2.62 -5.70
C LYS A 184 14.44 1.68 -6.74
N GLN A 185 13.85 0.52 -7.02
CA GLN A 185 14.29 -0.35 -8.11
C GLN A 185 13.90 0.24 -9.45
N LEU A 186 12.77 0.93 -9.56
CA LEU A 186 12.42 1.68 -10.75
C LEU A 186 13.43 2.80 -10.94
N GLU A 187 13.73 3.56 -9.89
CA GLU A 187 14.78 4.59 -9.88
C GLU A 187 16.14 4.01 -10.26
N ASP A 188 16.63 3.00 -9.53
CA ASP A 188 17.88 2.31 -9.79
C ASP A 188 17.88 1.76 -11.23
N PHE A 189 16.80 1.12 -11.69
CA PHE A 189 16.68 0.61 -13.06
C PHE A 189 16.79 1.74 -14.08
N LEU A 190 16.08 2.85 -13.88
CA LEU A 190 16.12 4.01 -14.76
C LEU A 190 17.52 4.62 -14.78
N ILE A 191 18.17 4.81 -13.63
CA ILE A 191 19.53 5.35 -13.52
C ILE A 191 20.54 4.44 -14.21
N HIS A 192 20.52 3.13 -13.94
CA HIS A 192 21.46 2.17 -14.52
C HIS A 192 21.28 1.99 -16.03
N ASN A 193 20.06 2.18 -16.53
CA ASN A 193 19.72 2.03 -17.95
C ASN A 193 19.46 3.37 -18.63
N TRP A 194 19.88 4.50 -18.05
CA TRP A 194 19.40 5.83 -18.40
C TRP A 194 19.42 6.10 -19.89
N ASP A 195 20.58 5.90 -20.53
CA ASP A 195 20.78 6.14 -21.97
C ASP A 195 19.87 5.30 -22.88
N ASN A 196 19.34 4.18 -22.38
CA ASN A 196 18.44 3.29 -23.10
C ASN A 196 16.95 3.60 -22.85
N THR A 197 16.63 4.55 -21.97
CA THR A 197 15.25 4.95 -21.65
C THR A 197 14.79 6.14 -22.51
N GLU A 198 13.47 6.32 -22.63
CA GLU A 198 12.93 7.55 -23.25
C GLU A 198 13.30 8.81 -22.46
N LEU A 199 13.53 8.70 -21.15
CA LEU A 199 14.02 9.78 -20.31
C LEU A 199 15.45 10.16 -20.70
N GLY A 200 16.37 9.19 -20.77
CA GLY A 200 17.77 9.46 -21.11
C GLY A 200 17.99 9.88 -22.56
N LYS A 201 17.06 9.60 -23.48
CA LYS A 201 17.07 10.22 -24.81
C LYS A 201 16.81 11.73 -24.76
N ARG A 202 16.03 12.20 -23.76
CA ARG A 202 15.58 13.59 -23.65
C ARG A 202 16.36 14.40 -22.62
N PHE A 203 16.92 13.76 -21.61
CA PHE A 203 17.45 14.40 -20.41
C PHE A 203 18.85 13.89 -20.06
N ASP A 204 19.71 14.78 -19.58
CA ASP A 204 21.04 14.48 -19.04
C ASP A 204 20.99 14.34 -17.51
N LEU A 205 21.68 13.33 -16.98
CA LEU A 205 21.95 13.25 -15.54
C LEU A 205 22.98 14.32 -15.14
N ILE A 206 22.85 14.81 -13.92
CA ILE A 206 23.73 15.78 -13.29
C ILE A 206 24.83 15.01 -12.56
N VAL A 207 26.07 15.26 -12.97
CA VAL A 207 27.28 14.70 -12.36
C VAL A 207 28.16 15.87 -11.95
N GLU A 208 28.57 15.90 -10.68
CA GLU A 208 29.45 16.92 -10.11
C GLU A 208 30.67 16.22 -9.50
N ASP A 209 31.88 16.66 -9.83
CA ASP A 209 33.15 16.05 -9.37
C ASP A 209 33.26 14.53 -9.57
N GLY A 210 32.57 14.00 -10.59
CA GLY A 210 32.52 12.57 -10.89
C GLY A 210 31.49 11.79 -10.08
N GLU A 211 30.72 12.43 -9.20
CA GLU A 211 29.63 11.83 -8.44
C GLU A 211 28.26 12.10 -9.09
N LEU A 212 27.40 11.07 -9.13
CA LEU A 212 26.04 11.19 -9.64
C LEU A 212 25.16 11.92 -8.62
N MET A 213 24.78 13.15 -8.95
CA MET A 213 23.93 13.98 -8.10
C MET A 213 22.44 13.80 -8.39
N SER A 214 22.09 13.35 -9.59
CA SER A 214 20.69 13.25 -10.04
C SER A 214 19.80 12.39 -9.16
N GLN A 215 20.30 11.29 -8.63
CA GLN A 215 19.50 10.32 -7.88
C GLN A 215 19.28 10.79 -6.44
N GLN A 216 18.03 10.75 -5.97
CA GLN A 216 17.65 11.22 -4.63
C GLN A 216 18.23 12.61 -4.32
N TYR A 217 18.07 13.55 -5.27
CA TYR A 217 18.65 14.88 -5.20
C TYR A 217 18.18 15.60 -3.94
N LYS A 218 19.12 15.89 -3.04
CA LYS A 218 18.82 16.41 -1.70
C LYS A 218 18.35 17.87 -1.77
N THR A 219 17.24 18.14 -1.07
CA THR A 219 16.75 19.50 -0.80
C THR A 219 16.39 19.62 0.68
N ASP A 220 16.12 20.83 1.16
CA ASP A 220 15.64 21.09 2.53
C ASP A 220 14.16 20.73 2.73
N ILE A 221 13.43 20.43 1.66
CA ILE A 221 12.00 20.05 1.68
C ILE A 221 11.75 18.58 1.30
N GLY A 222 12.81 17.77 1.31
CA GLY A 222 12.78 16.34 0.94
C GLY A 222 13.51 16.04 -0.37
N PRO A 223 13.94 14.79 -0.61
CA PRO A 223 14.64 14.43 -1.83
C PRO A 223 13.71 14.46 -3.04
N ILE A 224 14.24 14.92 -4.17
CA ILE A 224 13.65 14.72 -5.50
C ILE A 224 14.16 13.35 -5.99
N ASP A 225 13.28 12.47 -6.48
CA ASP A 225 13.70 11.12 -6.92
C ASP A 225 14.79 11.20 -7.99
N ILE A 226 14.54 11.87 -9.11
CA ILE A 226 15.58 12.14 -10.11
C ILE A 226 15.54 13.61 -10.53
N LEU A 227 16.64 14.34 -10.38
CA LEU A 227 16.83 15.66 -10.94
C LEU A 227 17.71 15.58 -12.19
N ALA A 228 17.20 16.00 -13.34
CA ALA A 228 17.91 15.94 -14.62
C ALA A 228 17.95 17.31 -15.32
N LYS A 229 18.65 17.38 -16.46
CA LYS A 229 18.70 18.53 -17.35
C LYS A 229 18.10 18.22 -18.71
N ASP A 230 17.22 19.08 -19.20
CA ASP A 230 16.67 18.97 -20.54
C ASP A 230 17.76 19.19 -21.59
N LYS A 231 18.03 18.18 -22.42
CA LYS A 231 19.10 18.20 -23.43
C LYS A 231 18.97 19.35 -24.43
N LYS A 232 17.75 19.82 -24.69
CA LYS A 232 17.49 20.87 -25.68
C LYS A 232 17.57 22.26 -25.10
N THR A 233 17.11 22.42 -23.86
CA THR A 233 16.88 23.74 -23.25
C THR A 233 17.85 24.05 -22.10
N GLY A 234 18.50 23.04 -21.52
CA GLY A 234 19.31 23.18 -20.31
C GLY A 234 18.51 23.38 -19.02
N SER A 235 17.17 23.40 -19.12
CA SER A 235 16.27 23.55 -17.97
C SER A 235 16.31 22.31 -17.08
N HIS A 236 16.13 22.50 -15.78
CA HIS A 236 15.98 21.42 -14.82
C HIS A 236 14.67 20.66 -15.06
N VAL A 237 14.73 19.36 -14.86
CA VAL A 237 13.58 18.45 -14.94
C VAL A 237 13.51 17.69 -13.65
N VAL A 238 12.46 17.96 -12.87
CA VAL A 238 12.10 17.20 -11.67
C VAL A 238 11.38 15.94 -12.12
N ILE A 239 11.88 14.77 -11.77
CA ILE A 239 11.24 13.50 -12.11
C ILE A 239 10.78 12.85 -10.82
N GLU A 240 9.48 12.63 -10.73
CA GLU A 240 8.79 12.02 -9.60
C GLU A 240 8.30 10.64 -10.02
N LEU A 241 8.64 9.62 -9.22
CA LEU A 241 8.30 8.23 -9.51
C LEU A 241 7.12 7.79 -8.67
N LYS A 242 6.19 7.04 -9.27
CA LYS A 242 5.07 6.41 -8.59
C LYS A 242 4.92 4.97 -9.03
N ARG A 243 4.95 4.04 -8.09
CA ARG A 243 4.83 2.61 -8.42
C ARG A 243 3.51 2.25 -9.12
N ASN A 244 2.40 2.80 -8.66
CA ASN A 244 1.06 2.35 -9.04
C ASN A 244 0.33 3.45 -9.83
N GLN A 245 -1.00 3.44 -9.72
CA GLN A 245 -1.83 4.55 -10.13
C GLN A 245 -1.49 5.79 -9.29
N THR A 246 -1.36 6.92 -9.95
CA THR A 246 -1.18 8.22 -9.28
C THR A 246 -2.42 9.11 -9.41
N SER A 247 -2.61 10.03 -8.45
CA SER A 247 -3.68 11.03 -8.42
C SER A 247 -3.12 12.47 -8.38
N ASP A 248 -3.95 13.45 -8.02
CA ASP A 248 -3.60 14.88 -7.95
C ASP A 248 -2.58 15.23 -6.84
N ASP A 249 -2.43 14.37 -5.84
CA ASP A 249 -1.40 14.49 -4.79
C ASP A 249 0.03 14.58 -5.36
N THR A 250 0.34 13.77 -6.38
CA THR A 250 1.65 13.77 -7.05
C THR A 250 1.91 15.07 -7.82
N VAL A 251 0.86 15.73 -8.33
CA VAL A 251 1.01 17.06 -8.95
C VAL A 251 1.42 18.07 -7.89
N GLY A 252 0.83 18.00 -6.69
CA GLY A 252 1.24 18.82 -5.55
C GLY A 252 2.72 18.60 -5.18
N GLN A 253 3.17 17.34 -5.19
CA GLN A 253 4.57 17.01 -4.90
C GLN A 253 5.54 17.53 -5.99
N ALA A 254 5.23 17.30 -7.26
CA ALA A 254 6.04 17.77 -8.38
C ALA A 254 6.14 19.31 -8.41
N THR A 255 5.01 20.01 -8.28
CA THR A 255 4.97 21.48 -8.27
C THR A 255 5.73 22.07 -7.10
N ARG A 256 5.70 21.44 -5.91
CA ARG A 256 6.51 21.83 -4.76
C ARG A 256 8.00 21.80 -5.08
N TYR A 257 8.50 20.72 -5.68
CA TYR A 257 9.91 20.62 -6.07
C TYR A 257 10.30 21.56 -7.20
N MET A 258 9.42 21.77 -8.19
CA MET A 258 9.64 22.78 -9.23
C MET A 258 9.79 24.18 -8.63
N GLY A 259 8.91 24.54 -7.67
CA GLY A 259 9.01 25.81 -6.95
C GLY A 259 10.35 25.95 -6.20
N TRP A 260 10.80 24.87 -5.57
CA TRP A 260 12.11 24.84 -4.91
C TRP A 260 13.28 25.05 -5.88
N ILE A 261 13.28 24.38 -7.03
CA ILE A 261 14.31 24.53 -8.08
C ILE A 261 14.31 25.96 -8.61
N LYS A 262 13.13 26.54 -8.87
CA LYS A 262 13.00 27.92 -9.30
C LYS A 262 13.64 28.89 -8.30
N ALA A 263 13.35 28.71 -7.01
CA ALA A 263 13.87 29.58 -5.95
C ALA A 263 15.36 29.40 -5.68
N ASN A 264 15.87 28.16 -5.69
CA ASN A 264 17.24 27.83 -5.24
C ASN A 264 18.27 27.67 -6.36
N LYS A 265 17.81 27.36 -7.57
CA LYS A 265 18.66 27.20 -8.77
C LYS A 265 18.43 28.27 -9.83
N GLY A 266 17.47 29.17 -9.62
CA GLY A 266 17.18 30.28 -10.52
C GLY A 266 16.65 29.84 -11.88
N ASP A 267 16.01 28.67 -11.96
CA ASP A 267 15.48 28.14 -13.22
C ASP A 267 13.97 28.35 -13.32
N ASP A 268 13.58 29.43 -13.99
CA ASP A 268 12.19 29.77 -14.24
C ASP A 268 11.49 28.82 -15.23
N ASN A 269 12.26 28.03 -15.99
CA ASN A 269 11.79 27.13 -17.03
C ASN A 269 11.80 25.65 -16.58
N VAL A 270 11.95 25.41 -15.27
CA VAL A 270 11.87 24.06 -14.70
C VAL A 270 10.60 23.33 -15.15
N LYS A 271 10.76 22.06 -15.51
CA LYS A 271 9.68 21.15 -15.86
C LYS A 271 9.58 20.03 -14.84
N ALA A 272 8.46 19.32 -14.83
CA ALA A 272 8.38 18.04 -14.14
C ALA A 272 7.94 16.91 -15.07
N VAL A 273 8.36 15.70 -14.71
CA VAL A 273 7.91 14.45 -15.30
C VAL A 273 7.43 13.56 -14.17
N ILE A 274 6.22 13.02 -14.30
CA ILE A 274 5.71 11.98 -13.41
C ILE A 274 5.82 10.65 -14.15
N VAL A 275 6.46 9.66 -13.54
CA VAL A 275 6.53 8.29 -14.08
C VAL A 275 5.64 7.39 -13.23
N ALA A 276 4.58 6.81 -13.82
CA ALA A 276 3.59 6.02 -13.08
C ALA A 276 3.20 4.72 -13.80
N GLY A 277 2.70 3.72 -13.07
CA GLY A 277 2.16 2.50 -13.69
C GLY A 277 0.79 2.71 -14.34
N SER A 278 0.00 3.66 -13.82
CA SER A 278 -1.26 4.13 -14.41
C SER A 278 -1.64 5.50 -13.85
N TYR A 279 -2.74 6.10 -14.32
CA TYR A 279 -3.27 7.35 -13.80
C TYR A 279 -4.79 7.36 -13.72
N ASP A 280 -5.36 8.28 -12.93
CA ASP A 280 -6.80 8.47 -12.79
C ASP A 280 -7.31 9.75 -13.48
N LYS A 281 -8.63 9.95 -13.47
CA LYS A 281 -9.23 11.17 -14.03
C LYS A 281 -8.87 12.43 -13.25
N ARG A 282 -8.56 12.33 -11.95
CA ARG A 282 -8.20 13.49 -11.12
C ARG A 282 -6.86 14.05 -11.56
N LEU A 283 -5.88 13.18 -11.80
CA LEU A 283 -4.60 13.53 -12.38
C LEU A 283 -4.79 14.20 -13.76
N ASP A 284 -5.61 13.63 -14.66
CA ASP A 284 -5.87 14.24 -15.98
C ASP A 284 -6.38 15.69 -15.85
N TYR A 285 -7.34 15.93 -14.96
CA TYR A 285 -7.85 17.28 -14.74
C TYR A 285 -6.81 18.21 -14.10
N ALA A 286 -6.01 17.72 -13.15
CA ALA A 286 -4.96 18.51 -12.52
C ALA A 286 -3.90 18.96 -13.54
N LEU A 287 -3.43 18.04 -14.39
CA LEU A 287 -2.39 18.31 -15.39
C LEU A 287 -2.78 19.36 -16.42
N ARG A 288 -4.07 19.49 -16.74
CA ARG A 288 -4.58 20.55 -17.64
C ARG A 288 -4.30 21.95 -17.11
N MET A 289 -4.13 22.11 -15.81
CA MET A 289 -3.81 23.39 -15.18
C MET A 289 -2.31 23.65 -15.04
N VAL A 290 -1.47 22.62 -15.25
CA VAL A 290 0.00 22.68 -15.09
C VAL A 290 0.71 22.09 -16.32
N PRO A 291 0.72 22.81 -17.45
CA PRO A 291 1.18 22.27 -18.75
C PRO A 291 2.70 21.97 -18.81
N ASN A 292 3.46 22.39 -17.80
CA ASN A 292 4.88 22.13 -17.62
C ASN A 292 5.17 20.81 -16.87
N ILE A 293 4.14 20.00 -16.65
CA ILE A 293 4.25 18.63 -16.12
C ILE A 293 3.84 17.63 -17.20
N GLU A 294 4.73 16.69 -17.50
CA GLU A 294 4.46 15.57 -18.41
C GLU A 294 4.30 14.26 -17.62
N VAL A 295 3.60 13.28 -18.20
CA VAL A 295 3.45 11.95 -17.60
C VAL A 295 4.01 10.88 -18.52
N PHE A 296 4.81 9.98 -17.96
CA PHE A 296 5.24 8.75 -18.58
C PHE A 296 4.58 7.58 -17.88
N LEU A 297 4.12 6.61 -18.67
CA LEU A 297 3.65 5.33 -18.15
C LEU A 297 4.73 4.27 -18.31
N TYR A 298 4.90 3.45 -17.28
CA TYR A 298 5.76 2.29 -17.35
C TYR A 298 4.95 1.00 -17.21
N GLU A 299 5.44 -0.07 -17.82
CA GLU A 299 4.86 -1.41 -17.73
C GLU A 299 5.97 -2.40 -17.41
N ILE A 300 5.69 -3.35 -16.51
CA ILE A 300 6.61 -4.45 -16.19
C ILE A 300 6.18 -5.68 -17.00
N SER A 301 7.04 -6.14 -17.90
CA SER A 301 6.82 -7.39 -18.67
C SER A 301 7.87 -8.43 -18.29
N PHE A 302 7.43 -9.60 -17.80
CA PHE A 302 8.30 -10.75 -17.54
C PHE A 302 7.92 -11.91 -18.46
N LYS A 303 8.90 -12.44 -19.19
CA LYS A 303 8.74 -13.65 -20.02
C LYS A 303 9.83 -14.65 -19.69
N LEU A 304 9.44 -15.72 -19.00
CA LEU A 304 10.26 -16.92 -18.82
C LEU A 304 10.01 -17.87 -19.99
N LYS A 305 11.08 -18.39 -20.61
CA LYS A 305 11.00 -19.42 -21.64
C LYS A 305 11.71 -20.68 -21.14
N ASP A 306 11.18 -21.83 -21.52
CA ASP A 306 11.80 -23.11 -21.23
C ASP A 306 13.09 -23.30 -22.03
N PHE A 307 14.00 -24.08 -21.45
CA PHE A 307 15.18 -24.58 -22.16
C PHE A 307 14.75 -25.76 -23.04
N SER A 308 14.57 -25.52 -24.33
CA SER A 308 14.42 -26.58 -25.34
C SER A 308 15.79 -26.94 -25.91
N GLN A 309 16.21 -28.22 -25.76
CA GLN A 309 17.32 -28.78 -26.53
C GLN A 309 16.93 -28.98 -28.00
#